data_AF-A0A820R4H1-F1
#
_entry.id   AF-A0A820R4H1-F1
#
_cell.length_a   1.000
_cell.length_b   1.000
_cell.length_c   1.000
_cell.angle_alpha   90.00
_cell.angle_beta   90.00
_cell.angle_gamma   90.00
#
_symmetry.space_group_name_H-M   'P 1'
#
loop_
_entity.id
_entity.type
_entity.pdbx_description
1 polymer ?
#
loop_
_entity_poly.entity_id
_entity_poly.type
_entity_poly.pdbx_seq_one_letter_code
_entity_poly.pdbx_strand_id
1 'polypeptide(L)'
;MKLPDTQIEKIEWMTTTCNHALYAIVDVFTQFYDEISEPLVNDLYLQLKWCVNQDNEILAKSGTNCLENFVISCGQRFTPLIWERTCACILEIFRSTLPES
;
A
#
# COMPACT_ATOMS: atom_id res chain seq x y z
N MET A 1 2.37 17.40 15.25
CA MET A 1 2.44 16.01 15.78
C MET A 1 3.91 15.68 15.94
N LYS A 2 4.38 15.28 17.14
CA LYS A 2 5.79 14.88 17.31
C LYS A 2 6.00 13.54 16.61
N LEU A 3 7.03 13.45 15.78
CA LEU A 3 7.46 12.17 15.20
C LEU A 3 8.04 11.30 16.32
N PRO A 4 7.87 9.97 16.28
CA PRO A 4 8.39 9.08 17.32
C PRO A 4 9.92 9.21 17.42
N ASP A 5 10.42 9.47 18.64
CA ASP A 5 11.83 9.76 18.91
C ASP A 5 12.63 8.48 19.23
N THR A 6 11.93 7.37 19.51
CA THR A 6 12.55 6.05 19.79
C THR A 6 12.13 4.98 18.78
N GLN A 7 13.00 3.97 18.59
CA GLN A 7 12.74 2.86 17.67
C GLN A 7 11.51 2.02 18.08
N ILE A 8 11.23 1.93 19.38
CA ILE A 8 10.05 1.24 19.95
C ILE A 8 8.77 2.02 19.61
N GLU A 9 8.74 3.33 19.85
CA GLU A 9 7.59 4.17 19.50
C GLU A 9 7.33 4.16 17.99
N LYS A 10 8.40 4.10 17.17
CA LYS A 10 8.26 3.99 15.72
C LYS A 10 7.57 2.67 15.33
N ILE A 11 7.97 1.54 15.91
CA ILE A 11 7.35 0.23 15.67
C ILE A 11 5.88 0.23 16.13
N GLU A 12 5.60 0.78 17.31
CA GLU A 12 4.24 0.87 17.86
C GLU A 12 3.33 1.74 16.98
N TRP A 13 3.83 2.90 16.55
CA TRP A 13 3.11 3.79 15.64
C TRP A 13 2.84 3.17 14.28
N MET A 14 3.83 2.46 13.72
CA MET A 14 3.67 1.72 12.46
C MET A 14 2.60 0.62 12.57
N THR A 15 2.56 -0.08 13.70
CA THR A 15 1.66 -1.22 13.92
C THR A 15 0.23 -0.78 14.23
N THR A 16 0.05 0.32 14.95
CA THR A 16 -1.26 0.81 15.38
C THR A 16 -1.77 1.90 14.45
N THR A 17 -1.15 3.07 14.42
CA THR A 17 -1.69 4.25 13.75
C THR A 17 -1.52 4.17 12.23
N CYS A 18 -0.31 3.87 11.76
CA CYS A 18 -0.02 3.78 10.34
C CYS A 18 -0.81 2.65 9.67
N ASN A 19 -0.88 1.49 10.33
CA ASN A 19 -1.65 0.35 9.84
C ASN A 19 -3.14 0.68 9.63
N HIS A 20 -3.81 1.28 10.62
CA HIS A 20 -5.22 1.67 10.46
C HIS A 20 -5.39 2.73 9.36
N ALA A 21 -4.48 3.70 9.28
CA ALA A 21 -4.52 4.72 8.24
C ALA A 21 -4.39 4.11 6.83
N LEU A 22 -3.52 3.12 6.65
CA LEU A 22 -3.32 2.44 5.38
C LEU A 22 -4.61 1.76 4.89
N TYR A 23 -5.28 1.00 5.76
CA TYR A 23 -6.55 0.36 5.43
C TYR A 23 -7.64 1.39 5.13
N ALA A 24 -7.74 2.45 5.92
CA ALA A 24 -8.72 3.52 5.70
C ALA A 24 -8.52 4.22 4.35
N ILE A 25 -7.26 4.42 3.92
CA ILE A 25 -6.95 4.98 2.59
C ILE A 25 -7.44 4.03 1.49
N VAL A 26 -7.14 2.73 1.59
CA VAL A 26 -7.62 1.74 0.61
C VAL A 26 -9.15 1.67 0.58
N ASP A 27 -9.82 1.76 1.72
CA ASP A 27 -11.28 1.79 1.80
C ASP A 27 -11.86 3.00 1.07
N VAL A 28 -11.21 4.16 1.13
CA VAL A 28 -11.61 5.34 0.35
C VAL A 28 -11.41 5.10 -1.15
N PHE A 29 -10.29 4.50 -1.56
CA PHE A 29 -10.05 4.14 -2.96
C PHE A 29 -11.03 3.10 -3.50
N THR A 30 -11.46 2.15 -2.68
CA THR A 30 -12.43 1.14 -3.12
C THR A 30 -13.84 1.71 -3.27
N GLN A 31 -14.24 2.61 -2.36
CA GLN A 31 -15.56 3.25 -2.38
C GLN A 31 -15.69 4.33 -3.46
N PHE A 32 -14.67 5.16 -3.65
CA PHE A 32 -14.68 6.33 -4.55
C PHE A 32 -13.73 6.17 -5.74
N TYR A 33 -13.55 4.92 -6.19
CA TYR A 33 -12.58 4.58 -7.24
C TYR A 33 -12.77 5.44 -8.50
N ASP A 34 -14.00 5.63 -8.94
CA ASP A 34 -14.30 6.29 -10.22
C ASP A 34 -13.92 7.78 -10.19
N GLU A 35 -13.93 8.41 -9.02
CA GLU A 35 -13.59 9.82 -8.82
C GLU A 35 -12.10 10.04 -8.54
N ILE A 36 -11.42 9.10 -7.88
CA ILE A 36 -10.08 9.35 -7.33
C ILE A 36 -8.95 8.50 -7.92
N SER A 37 -9.27 7.39 -8.61
CA SER A 37 -8.26 6.46 -9.09
C SER A 37 -7.32 7.08 -10.12
N GLU A 38 -7.83 7.70 -11.17
CA GLU A 38 -6.99 8.28 -12.23
C GLU A 38 -5.95 9.28 -11.70
N PRO A 39 -6.31 10.27 -10.85
CA PRO A 39 -5.32 11.20 -10.33
C PRO A 39 -4.40 10.63 -9.24
N LEU A 40 -4.86 9.69 -8.40
CA LEU A 40 -4.15 9.35 -7.15
C LEU A 40 -3.66 7.91 -7.03
N VAL A 41 -3.99 7.03 -7.97
CA VAL A 41 -3.62 5.60 -7.84
C VAL A 41 -2.10 5.38 -7.81
N ASN A 42 -1.33 6.24 -8.48
CA ASN A 42 0.12 6.16 -8.44
C ASN A 42 0.67 6.47 -7.04
N ASP A 43 0.10 7.46 -6.36
CA ASP A 43 0.46 7.79 -4.98
C ASP A 43 0.08 6.67 -4.02
N LEU A 44 -1.08 6.03 -4.24
CA LEU A 44 -1.47 4.83 -3.52
C LEU A 44 -0.43 3.72 -3.70
N TYR A 45 0.01 3.44 -4.93
CA TYR A 45 1.04 2.43 -5.18
C TYR A 45 2.38 2.77 -4.54
N LEU A 46 2.78 4.04 -4.52
CA LEU A 46 3.99 4.48 -3.82
C LEU A 46 3.89 4.22 -2.31
N GLN A 47 2.75 4.54 -1.70
CA GLN A 47 2.48 4.27 -0.28
C GLN A 47 2.49 2.77 0.03
N LEU A 48 1.81 1.95 -0.78
CA LEU A 48 1.76 0.50 -0.61
C LEU A 48 3.16 -0.12 -0.74
N LYS A 49 3.94 0.28 -1.76
CA LYS A 49 5.34 -0.15 -1.92
C LYS A 49 6.19 0.23 -0.72
N TRP A 50 6.03 1.45 -0.22
CA TRP A 50 6.76 1.90 0.96
C TRP A 50 6.43 1.03 2.17
N CYS A 51 5.14 0.74 2.42
CA CYS A 51 4.69 -0.11 3.51
C CYS A 51 5.25 -1.53 3.41
N VAL A 52 5.25 -2.14 2.21
CA VAL A 52 5.77 -3.50 2.00
C VAL A 52 7.28 -3.60 2.24
N ASN A 53 8.03 -2.54 1.94
CA ASN A 53 9.48 -2.49 2.13
C ASN A 53 9.92 -2.08 3.56
N GLN A 54 9.01 -2.06 4.54
CA GLN A 54 9.38 -1.77 5.93
C GLN A 54 9.84 -3.04 6.66
N ASP A 55 10.82 -2.90 7.56
CA ASP A 55 11.28 -4.00 8.44
C ASP A 55 10.19 -4.50 9.41
N ASN A 56 9.14 -3.72 9.61
CA ASN A 56 7.99 -4.13 10.41
C ASN A 56 7.13 -5.12 9.60
N GLU A 57 7.27 -6.41 9.90
CA GLU A 57 6.54 -7.49 9.24
C GLU A 57 5.01 -7.30 9.23
N ILE A 58 4.43 -6.71 10.29
CA ILE A 58 2.99 -6.46 10.36
C ILE A 58 2.60 -5.44 9.31
N LEU A 59 3.34 -4.32 9.23
CA LEU A 59 3.05 -3.28 8.25
C LEU A 59 3.31 -3.76 6.81
N ALA A 60 4.36 -4.55 6.59
CA ALA A 60 4.66 -5.13 5.29
C ALA A 60 3.54 -6.07 4.82
N LYS A 61 3.05 -6.93 5.72
CA LYS A 61 1.91 -7.81 5.46
C LYS A 61 0.63 -7.01 5.19
N SER A 62 0.36 -5.98 5.98
CA SER A 62 -0.79 -5.10 5.77
C SER A 62 -0.74 -4.39 4.42
N GLY A 63 0.43 -3.91 3.98
CA GLY A 63 0.62 -3.33 2.66
C GLY A 63 0.29 -4.31 1.53
N THR A 64 0.72 -5.56 1.67
CA THR A 64 0.41 -6.62 0.70
C THR A 64 -1.10 -6.91 0.65
N ASN A 65 -1.73 -7.10 1.82
CA ASN A 65 -3.17 -7.33 1.93
C ASN A 65 -3.99 -6.16 1.37
N CYS A 66 -3.54 -4.93 1.61
CA CYS A 66 -4.18 -3.71 1.12
C CYS A 66 -4.14 -3.63 -0.41
N LEU A 67 -3.01 -3.98 -1.03
CA LEU A 67 -2.88 -4.06 -2.48
C LEU A 67 -3.79 -5.15 -3.06
N GLU A 68 -3.81 -6.34 -2.46
CA GLU A 68 -4.69 -7.44 -2.85
C GLU A 68 -6.15 -7.02 -2.79
N ASN A 69 -6.60 -6.46 -1.67
CA ASN A 69 -7.97 -5.98 -1.48
C ASN A 69 -8.34 -4.92 -2.52
N PHE A 70 -7.46 -3.96 -2.79
CA PHE A 70 -7.71 -2.95 -3.81
C PHE A 70 -7.94 -3.59 -5.19
N VAL A 71 -7.10 -4.55 -5.58
CA VAL A 71 -7.22 -5.26 -6.86
C VAL A 71 -8.49 -6.12 -6.92
N ILE A 72 -8.82 -6.86 -5.85
CA ILE A 72 -10.04 -7.68 -5.80
C ILE A 72 -11.29 -6.81 -5.90
N SER A 73 -11.34 -5.70 -5.15
CA SER A 73 -12.52 -4.84 -5.08
C SER A 73 -12.69 -3.93 -6.30
N CYS A 74 -11.61 -3.52 -6.96
CA CYS A 74 -11.66 -2.53 -8.04
C CYS A 74 -11.22 -3.05 -9.40
N GLY A 75 -10.61 -4.24 -9.48
CA GLY A 75 -9.98 -4.75 -10.71
C GLY A 75 -10.92 -4.84 -11.91
N GLN A 76 -12.23 -5.07 -11.70
CA GLN A 76 -13.21 -5.06 -12.79
C GLN A 76 -13.43 -3.66 -13.39
N ARG A 77 -13.12 -2.59 -12.65
CA ARG A 77 -13.22 -1.18 -13.07
C ARG A 77 -11.88 -0.62 -13.56
N PHE A 78 -10.80 -1.42 -13.52
CA PHE A 78 -9.50 -0.96 -14.00
C PHE A 78 -9.50 -0.79 -15.51
N THR A 79 -9.03 0.36 -15.96
CA THR A 79 -8.67 0.55 -17.36
C THR A 79 -7.38 -0.20 -17.67
N PRO A 80 -7.06 -0.46 -18.95
CA PRO A 80 -5.80 -1.10 -19.32
C PRO A 80 -4.56 -0.39 -18.74
N LEU A 81 -4.59 0.95 -18.66
CA LEU A 81 -3.51 1.74 -18.09
C LEU A 81 -3.36 1.53 -16.57
N ILE A 82 -4.47 1.43 -15.83
CA ILE A 82 -4.41 1.15 -14.39
C ILE A 82 -3.94 -0.28 -14.14
N TRP A 83 -4.35 -1.24 -14.99
CA TRP A 83 -3.83 -2.61 -14.93
C TRP A 83 -2.32 -2.67 -15.16
N GLU A 84 -1.80 -1.97 -16.16
CA GLU A 84 -0.37 -1.89 -16.42
C GLU A 84 0.40 -1.36 -15.20
N ARG A 85 -0.08 -0.25 -14.62
CA ARG A 85 0.52 0.34 -13.40
C ARG A 85 0.43 -0.60 -12.20
N THR A 86 -0.68 -1.30 -12.03
CA THR A 86 -0.87 -2.30 -10.96
C THR A 86 0.16 -3.43 -11.10
N CYS A 87 0.28 -4.00 -12.30
CA CYS A 87 1.23 -5.08 -12.57
C CYS A 87 2.68 -4.62 -12.37
N ALA A 88 3.02 -3.41 -12.80
CA ALA A 88 4.34 -2.82 -12.56
C ALA A 88 4.63 -2.66 -11.06
N CYS A 89 3.67 -2.17 -10.28
CA CYS A 89 3.77 -2.06 -8.82
C CYS A 89 4.02 -3.43 -8.17
N ILE A 90 3.25 -4.46 -8.52
CA ILE A 90 3.43 -5.83 -8.01
C ILE A 90 4.82 -6.36 -8.36
N LEU A 91 5.27 -6.16 -9.60
CA LEU A 91 6.59 -6.61 -10.05
C LEU A 91 7.72 -5.93 -9.28
N GLU A 92 7.59 -4.63 -8.99
CA GLU A 92 8.55 -3.88 -8.19
C GLU A 92 8.61 -4.39 -6.75
N ILE A 93 7.45 -4.60 -6.12
CA ILE A 93 7.36 -5.18 -4.77
C ILE A 93 8.05 -6.55 -4.75
N PHE A 94 7.71 -7.41 -5.71
CA PHE A 94 8.30 -8.73 -5.79
C PHE A 94 9.83 -8.65 -5.87
N ARG A 95 10.36 -7.82 -6.77
CA ARG A 95 11.81 -7.62 -6.94
C ARG A 95 12.50 -7.07 -5.69
N SER A 96 11.87 -6.15 -4.95
CA SER A 96 12.47 -5.58 -3.73
C SER A 96 12.42 -6.52 -2.53
N THR A 97 11.55 -7.53 -2.56
CA THR A 97 11.41 -8.54 -1.49
C THR A 97 12.17 -9.84 -1.74
N LEU A 98 12.81 -10.00 -2.90
CA LEU A 98 13.64 -11.17 -3.17
C LEU A 98 14.87 -11.17 -2.25
N PRO A 99 15.28 -12.33 -1.71
CA PRO A 99 16.55 -12.43 -1.00
C PRO A 99 17.70 -12.09 -1.94
N GLU A 100 18.58 -11.17 -1.53
CA GLU A 100 19.84 -10.94 -2.24
C GLU A 100 20.68 -12.22 -2.20
N SER A 101 21.25 -12.59 -3.35
CA SER A 101 22.01 -13.85 -3.54
C SER A 101 23.40 -13.78 -2.95
#